data_AF-A0A7L2YUF2-F1
#
_entry.id   AF-A0A7L2YUF2-F1
#
_cell.length_a   1.000
_cell.length_b   1.000
_cell.length_c   1.000
_cell.angle_alpha   90.00
_cell.angle_beta   90.00
_cell.angle_gamma   90.00
#
_symmetry.space_group_name_H-M   'P 1'
#
loop_
_entity.id
_entity.type
_entity.pdbx_description
1 polymer ?
#
loop_
_entity_poly.entity_id
_entity_poly.type
_entity_poly.pdbx_seq_one_letter_code
_entity_poly.pdbx_strand_id
1 'polypeptide(L)'
;MQSANVLLKKIVRNSVLPFAAQHGMKKDLFPLSRTLSLSLCLKQDNSGSPSGKLDLDGWKKVMKSGLQEEVGETVSEQKELSTLASAREILEMWRLAGRSVPENITEEQLKTFMACPSKSAKKKYLKYLHLKELYKKNDKRKMDEKRERRLEAQKQASETDETKRNSFLVMWASAMDKAYGWRVAQSMIFGQPLIFDMSYEKEMSVREVTNTVRQIVLSESCNRRSVDPFHVHFCNLKDDSLYQREFIKHYRETWGKLLVTVTDRCYTDIFPKDKLVYLTADSPKVMKTFDHDKIYIVGSMVDKSIKTGVSLARAKRLGLETAALPLERYLLWNSGAKNLTLDQMMHILLTLKDTGDWKKALEFVPKRKYCGFVSKPVNELKKTLNLINTLKLGNRQEEAQRQFAKNYSKKLRQK
;
A
#
# COMPACT_ATOMS: atom_id res chain seq x y z
N MET A 1 -44.32 -7.52 23.48
CA MET A 1 -44.32 -6.07 23.76
C MET A 1 -43.71 -5.86 25.14
N GLN A 2 -42.80 -4.88 25.27
CA GLN A 2 -42.11 -4.44 26.49
C GLN A 2 -41.12 -5.50 27.04
N SER A 3 -39.82 -5.27 27.24
CA SER A 3 -39.11 -4.05 27.63
C SER A 3 -37.66 -4.08 27.15
N ALA A 4 -37.28 -3.09 26.36
CA ALA A 4 -35.90 -2.72 26.08
C ALA A 4 -35.69 -1.31 26.64
N ASN A 5 -34.93 -1.18 27.73
CA ASN A 5 -34.45 0.12 28.23
C ASN A 5 -33.54 -0.06 29.45
N VAL A 6 -32.24 -0.25 29.22
CA VAL A 6 -31.09 0.31 29.97
C VAL A 6 -29.89 -0.03 29.06
N LEU A 7 -29.08 0.85 28.48
CA LEU A 7 -28.05 1.66 29.15
C LEU A 7 -27.27 2.45 28.07
N LEU A 8 -27.84 3.55 27.53
CA LEU A 8 -27.13 4.52 26.70
C LEU A 8 -27.11 5.87 27.42
N LYS A 9 -26.16 6.04 28.33
CA LYS A 9 -25.82 7.34 28.94
C LYS A 9 -24.32 7.47 29.02
N LYS A 10 -23.72 8.25 28.11
CA LYS A 10 -22.60 9.18 28.34
C LYS A 10 -21.99 9.65 27.01
N ILE A 11 -22.60 10.63 26.35
CA ILE A 11 -21.86 11.59 25.50
C ILE A 11 -22.59 12.94 25.56
N VAL A 12 -22.24 13.77 26.54
CA VAL A 12 -22.39 15.23 26.45
C VAL A 12 -21.22 15.84 27.20
N ARG A 13 -20.27 16.44 26.48
CA ARG A 13 -19.42 17.50 27.04
C ARG A 13 -19.11 18.52 25.95
N ASN A 14 -19.61 19.73 26.20
CA ASN A 14 -19.49 20.94 25.40
C ASN A 14 -18.02 21.33 25.18
N SER A 15 -17.72 21.73 23.95
CA SER A 15 -16.53 22.50 23.58
C SER A 15 -16.81 23.99 23.81
N VAL A 16 -16.13 24.57 24.81
CA VAL A 16 -15.99 26.02 24.97
C VAL A 16 -14.56 26.38 24.57
N LEU A 17 -14.43 27.18 23.51
CA LEU A 17 -13.20 27.86 23.10
C LEU A 17 -12.95 29.06 24.03
N PRO A 18 -11.68 29.40 24.29
CA PRO A 18 -11.31 30.81 24.39
C PRO A 18 -10.21 31.20 23.40
N PHE A 19 -10.39 32.42 22.94
CA PHE A 19 -9.61 33.20 21.98
C PHE A 19 -8.61 34.08 22.77
N ALA A 20 -7.33 34.13 22.37
CA ALA A 20 -6.38 35.20 22.72
C ALA A 20 -5.17 35.08 21.74
N ALA A 21 -5.02 35.97 20.75
CA ALA A 21 -4.48 37.33 20.80
C ALA A 21 -2.94 37.38 20.97
N GLN A 22 -2.28 37.90 19.93
CA GLN A 22 -0.85 38.16 19.81
C GLN A 22 -0.41 39.40 20.60
N HIS A 23 0.82 39.40 21.12
CA HIS A 23 1.64 40.62 21.18
C HIS A 23 3.14 40.25 21.21
N GLY A 24 3.93 40.90 20.36
CA GLY A 24 5.39 40.72 20.26
C GLY A 24 6.20 41.70 21.12
N MET A 25 7.52 41.52 21.12
CA MET A 25 8.56 42.55 21.30
C MET A 25 9.94 42.00 20.83
N LYS A 26 10.68 42.82 20.07
CA LYS A 26 12.09 42.68 19.63
C LYS A 26 13.02 43.49 20.56
N LYS A 27 14.29 43.06 20.70
CA LYS A 27 15.56 43.86 20.80
C LYS A 27 16.71 42.89 20.39
N ASP A 28 17.44 43.06 19.29
CA ASP A 28 18.62 43.92 19.00
C ASP A 28 19.81 43.73 19.99
N LEU A 29 21.12 43.79 19.70
CA LEU A 29 21.95 44.40 18.64
C LEU A 29 23.44 43.88 18.77
N PHE A 30 24.05 43.35 17.69
CA PHE A 30 25.45 43.52 17.15
C PHE A 30 26.74 43.10 17.95
N PRO A 31 27.99 43.27 17.41
CA PRO A 31 28.71 42.33 16.51
C PRO A 31 30.19 42.13 16.95
N LEU A 32 31.03 41.39 16.19
CA LEU A 32 32.44 41.78 15.93
C LEU A 32 33.12 40.82 14.94
N SER A 33 33.72 41.44 13.92
CA SER A 33 34.56 40.92 12.86
C SER A 33 36.01 40.69 13.32
N ARG A 34 36.80 39.88 12.58
CA ARG A 34 38.25 40.10 12.34
C ARG A 34 38.82 39.20 11.23
N THR A 35 39.00 39.85 10.09
CA THR A 35 40.11 39.89 9.10
C THR A 35 41.24 38.84 9.11
N LEU A 36 41.55 38.38 7.89
CA LEU A 36 42.74 37.64 7.45
C LEU A 36 44.02 38.49 7.48
N SER A 37 45.14 37.88 7.85
CA SER A 37 46.48 38.43 7.58
C SER A 37 47.36 37.34 6.95
N LEU A 38 47.84 37.62 5.74
CA LEU A 38 48.92 36.90 5.07
C LEU A 38 50.25 37.56 5.44
N SER A 39 51.29 36.78 5.74
CA SER A 39 52.67 37.25 5.64
C SER A 39 53.57 36.17 5.07
N LEU A 40 54.27 36.57 4.01
CA LEU A 40 55.36 35.90 3.31
C LEU A 40 56.62 35.93 4.18
N CYS A 41 57.43 34.86 4.18
CA CYS A 41 58.89 35.02 4.22
C CYS A 41 59.60 33.85 3.52
N LEU A 42 60.64 34.22 2.77
CA LEU A 42 61.39 33.46 1.77
C LEU A 42 62.60 32.72 2.37
N LYS A 43 62.91 31.57 1.73
CA LYS A 43 64.22 30.95 1.39
C LYS A 43 65.34 30.86 2.45
N GLN A 44 65.93 29.68 2.64
CA GLN A 44 67.07 29.19 1.83
C GLN A 44 67.41 27.72 2.09
N ASP A 45 68.05 27.10 1.08
CA ASP A 45 68.38 25.69 0.90
C ASP A 45 69.45 25.15 1.86
N ASN A 46 69.41 23.85 2.15
CA ASN A 46 70.63 23.04 2.19
C ASN A 46 70.38 21.54 1.97
N SER A 47 71.29 20.97 1.20
CA SER A 47 71.39 19.61 0.66
C SER A 47 71.57 18.50 1.70
N GLY A 48 71.11 17.29 1.35
CA GLY A 48 71.67 16.03 1.87
C GLY A 48 70.63 14.98 2.29
N SER A 49 70.54 13.91 1.52
CA SER A 49 70.10 12.59 2.01
C SER A 49 71.38 11.73 2.18
N PRO A 50 71.44 10.65 3.00
CA PRO A 50 70.31 9.75 3.27
C PRO A 50 70.25 9.06 4.67
N SER A 51 69.16 8.29 4.82
CA SER A 51 69.11 7.00 5.53
C SER A 51 69.14 6.98 7.07
N GLY A 52 67.95 7.05 7.67
CA GLY A 52 67.67 6.55 9.02
C GLY A 52 66.33 5.81 9.05
N LYS A 53 66.35 4.52 9.37
CA LYS A 53 65.17 3.65 9.46
C LYS A 53 64.26 4.17 10.59
N LEU A 54 63.04 4.60 10.27
CA LEU A 54 62.04 5.02 11.27
C LEU A 54 61.58 3.83 12.10
N ASP A 55 61.81 3.90 13.41
CA ASP A 55 61.32 2.91 14.39
C ASP A 55 59.84 3.14 14.69
N LEU A 56 59.00 2.27 14.11
CA LEU A 56 57.54 2.30 14.21
C LEU A 56 57.02 1.81 15.57
N ASP A 57 57.83 1.06 16.33
CA ASP A 57 57.42 0.52 17.63
C ASP A 57 57.58 1.54 18.75
N GLY A 58 58.57 2.44 18.64
CA GLY A 58 58.64 3.64 19.47
C GLY A 58 57.41 4.53 19.34
N TRP A 59 56.92 4.75 18.10
CA TRP A 59 55.72 5.54 17.83
C TRP A 59 54.42 4.91 18.38
N LYS A 60 54.29 3.58 18.29
CA LYS A 60 53.14 2.86 18.88
C LYS A 60 53.10 2.97 20.39
N LYS A 61 54.25 3.01 21.06
CA LYS A 61 54.32 3.09 22.53
C LYS A 61 53.87 4.46 23.04
N VAL A 62 54.24 5.54 22.34
CA VAL A 62 53.83 6.92 22.66
C VAL A 62 52.32 7.13 22.48
N MET A 63 51.72 6.52 21.44
CA MET A 63 50.27 6.61 21.22
C MET A 63 49.46 5.77 22.23
N LYS A 64 50.05 4.73 22.83
CA LYS A 64 49.39 3.87 23.81
C LYS A 64 49.42 4.43 25.23
N SER A 65 50.41 5.26 25.58
CA SER A 65 50.51 5.88 26.90
C SER A 65 49.58 7.08 27.10
N GLY A 66 48.93 7.58 26.03
CA GLY A 66 48.00 8.70 26.10
C GLY A 66 46.56 8.34 26.50
N LEU A 67 46.26 7.07 26.83
CA LEU A 67 44.92 6.61 27.18
C LEU A 67 44.92 5.80 28.49
N GLN A 68 44.77 6.49 29.61
CA GLN A 68 44.13 5.98 30.84
C GLN A 68 43.14 7.09 31.27
N GLU A 69 41.86 6.86 30.98
CA GLU A 69 40.78 6.52 31.93
C GLU A 69 40.27 7.73 32.73
N GLU A 70 39.00 8.11 32.45
CA GLU A 70 37.94 8.50 33.41
C GLU A 70 36.66 8.88 32.60
N VAL A 71 35.48 8.52 33.14
CA VAL A 71 34.09 8.83 32.71
C VAL A 71 33.43 7.92 31.64
N GLY A 72 32.69 6.92 32.12
CA GLY A 72 32.01 5.88 31.33
C GLY A 72 30.62 6.19 30.75
N GLU A 73 30.07 7.40 30.89
CA GLU A 73 28.77 7.77 30.30
C GLU A 73 28.87 8.81 29.18
N THR A 74 29.71 9.84 29.33
CA THR A 74 29.92 10.88 28.31
C THR A 74 30.71 10.39 27.09
N VAL A 75 31.57 9.39 27.27
CA VAL A 75 32.41 8.82 26.19
C VAL A 75 31.59 8.01 25.19
N SER A 76 30.47 7.39 25.61
CA SER A 76 29.58 6.65 24.70
C SER A 76 28.83 7.60 23.77
N GLU A 77 28.26 8.68 24.31
CA GLU A 77 27.53 9.69 23.52
C GLU A 77 28.46 10.48 22.58
N GLN A 78 29.66 10.85 23.03
CA GLN A 78 30.65 11.53 22.19
C GLN A 78 31.16 10.63 21.05
N LYS A 79 31.29 9.32 21.28
CA LYS A 79 31.68 8.35 20.25
C LYS A 79 30.55 8.09 19.24
N GLU A 80 29.29 8.08 19.69
CA GLU A 80 28.13 8.02 18.81
C GLU A 80 27.96 9.31 17.97
N LEU A 81 28.16 10.48 18.57
CA LEU A 81 28.08 11.77 17.86
C LEU A 81 29.18 11.92 16.81
N SER A 82 30.41 11.52 17.13
CA SER A 82 31.53 11.53 16.16
C SER A 82 31.31 10.54 15.02
N THR A 83 30.75 9.36 15.28
CA THR A 83 30.43 8.38 14.22
C THR A 83 29.25 8.81 13.34
N LEU A 84 28.25 9.51 13.89
CA LEU A 84 27.17 10.12 13.11
C LEU A 84 27.67 11.29 12.25
N ALA A 85 28.62 12.09 12.76
CA ALA A 85 29.25 13.16 12.00
C ALA A 85 30.03 12.60 10.79
N SER A 86 30.86 11.58 10.99
CA SER A 86 31.57 10.90 9.88
C SER A 86 30.61 10.30 8.85
N ALA A 87 29.46 9.79 9.30
CA ALA A 87 28.43 9.27 8.39
C ALA A 87 27.84 10.37 7.50
N ARG A 88 27.59 11.56 8.05
CA ARG A 88 27.10 12.74 7.29
C ARG A 88 28.13 13.23 6.28
N GLU A 89 29.41 13.27 6.63
CA GLU A 89 30.49 13.62 5.70
C GLU A 89 30.58 12.65 4.51
N ILE A 90 30.46 11.34 4.76
CA ILE A 90 30.45 10.32 3.69
C ILE A 90 29.28 10.55 2.74
N LEU A 91 28.10 10.91 3.26
CA LEU A 91 26.92 11.19 2.45
C LEU A 91 27.10 12.45 1.60
N GLU A 92 27.71 13.49 2.16
CA GLU A 92 28.00 14.74 1.44
C GLU A 92 29.02 14.52 0.34
N MET A 93 30.10 13.79 0.62
CA MET A 93 31.05 13.36 -0.41
C MET A 93 30.37 12.58 -1.54
N TRP A 94 29.40 11.71 -1.23
CA TRP A 94 28.68 10.94 -2.25
C TRP A 94 27.71 11.81 -3.06
N ARG A 95 27.12 12.86 -2.48
CA ARG A 95 26.36 13.87 -3.21
C ARG A 95 27.23 14.62 -4.20
N LEU A 96 28.38 15.12 -3.75
CA LEU A 96 29.35 15.82 -4.60
C LEU A 96 29.87 14.93 -5.74
N ALA A 97 30.01 13.62 -5.49
CA ALA A 97 30.36 12.63 -6.52
C ALA A 97 29.18 12.24 -7.46
N GLY A 98 28.05 12.97 -7.42
CA GLY A 98 26.89 12.76 -8.29
C GLY A 98 26.13 11.46 -8.04
N ARG A 99 26.24 10.86 -6.84
CA ARG A 99 25.50 9.64 -6.48
C ARG A 99 24.08 9.98 -6.04
N SER A 100 23.17 9.04 -6.25
CA SER A 100 21.76 9.15 -5.82
C SER A 100 21.64 9.10 -4.29
N VAL A 101 21.70 10.26 -3.65
CA VAL A 101 21.56 10.45 -2.20
C VAL A 101 20.35 11.37 -1.94
N PRO A 102 19.49 11.08 -0.95
CA PRO A 102 18.40 11.97 -0.55
C PRO A 102 18.89 13.35 -0.09
N GLU A 103 18.06 14.37 -0.23
CA GLU A 103 18.33 15.71 0.34
C GLU A 103 18.17 15.69 1.86
N ASN A 104 17.13 15.03 2.36
CA ASN A 104 16.81 14.97 3.79
C ASN A 104 16.91 13.52 4.31
N ILE A 105 17.74 13.28 5.32
CA ILE A 105 17.95 11.97 5.96
C ILE A 105 17.69 12.11 7.46
N THR A 106 16.75 11.32 7.99
CA THR A 106 16.46 11.31 9.44
C THR A 106 17.52 10.53 10.22
N GLU A 107 17.63 10.76 11.53
CA GLU A 107 18.63 10.07 12.37
C GLU A 107 18.44 8.55 12.38
N GLU A 108 17.21 8.06 12.38
CA GLU A 108 16.90 6.62 12.26
C GLU A 108 17.39 6.02 10.93
N GLN A 109 17.26 6.78 9.83
CA GLN A 109 17.74 6.37 8.52
C GLN A 109 19.27 6.38 8.46
N LEU A 110 19.90 7.32 9.16
CA LEU A 110 21.34 7.39 9.30
C LEU A 110 21.88 6.20 10.11
N LYS A 111 21.22 5.84 11.23
CA LYS A 111 21.53 4.62 11.99
C LYS A 111 21.40 3.37 11.12
N THR A 112 20.33 3.28 10.31
CA THR A 112 20.13 2.17 9.36
C THR A 112 21.20 2.12 8.26
N PHE A 113 21.62 3.27 7.75
CA PHE A 113 22.71 3.37 6.77
C PHE A 113 24.04 2.87 7.36
N MET A 114 24.31 3.20 8.62
CA MET A 114 25.51 2.75 9.32
C MET A 114 25.51 1.24 9.56
N ALA A 115 24.36 0.68 9.92
CA ALA A 115 24.16 -0.75 10.13
C ALA A 115 24.26 -1.60 8.83
N CYS A 116 24.34 -0.99 7.65
CA CYS A 116 24.46 -1.73 6.39
C CYS A 116 25.83 -2.42 6.27
N PRO A 117 25.89 -3.75 5.98
CA PRO A 117 27.11 -4.55 6.10
C PRO A 117 28.14 -4.32 4.99
N SER A 118 27.76 -3.68 3.87
CA SER A 118 28.66 -3.48 2.73
C SER A 118 28.43 -2.13 2.03
N LYS A 119 29.47 -1.66 1.32
CA LYS A 119 29.39 -0.43 0.49
C LYS A 119 28.29 -0.52 -0.58
N SER A 120 28.06 -1.72 -1.13
CA SER A 120 26.99 -1.97 -2.09
C SER A 120 25.59 -1.90 -1.46
N ALA A 121 25.43 -2.43 -0.24
CA ALA A 121 24.18 -2.31 0.52
C ALA A 121 23.87 -0.85 0.86
N LYS A 122 24.89 -0.10 1.32
CA LYS A 122 24.80 1.35 1.59
C LYS A 122 24.35 2.13 0.34
N LYS A 123 24.94 1.87 -0.83
CA LYS A 123 24.51 2.48 -2.11
C LYS A 123 23.08 2.13 -2.49
N LYS A 124 22.68 0.86 -2.35
CA LYS A 124 21.29 0.42 -2.63
C LYS A 124 20.28 1.10 -1.70
N TYR A 125 20.61 1.22 -0.42
CA TYR A 125 19.78 1.88 0.59
C TYR A 125 19.58 3.37 0.29
N LEU A 126 20.66 4.10 0.02
CA LEU A 126 20.57 5.53 -0.34
C LEU A 126 19.80 5.74 -1.65
N LYS A 127 20.03 4.91 -2.67
CA LYS A 127 19.26 4.94 -3.91
C LYS A 127 17.77 4.72 -3.63
N TYR A 128 17.41 3.76 -2.78
CA TYR A 128 16.02 3.54 -2.36
C TYR A 128 15.41 4.78 -1.69
N LEU A 129 16.13 5.40 -0.75
CA LEU A 129 15.65 6.61 -0.06
C LEU A 129 15.50 7.78 -1.05
N HIS A 130 16.45 7.96 -1.97
CA HIS A 130 16.41 9.05 -2.96
C HIS A 130 15.24 8.88 -3.93
N LEU A 131 15.00 7.65 -4.42
CA LEU A 131 13.82 7.35 -5.23
C LEU A 131 12.54 7.64 -4.44
N LYS A 132 12.47 7.24 -3.16
CA LYS A 132 11.30 7.49 -2.30
C LYS A 132 11.02 8.99 -2.13
N GLU A 133 12.06 9.81 -1.99
CA GLU A 133 11.94 11.27 -1.93
C GLU A 133 11.45 11.86 -3.26
N LEU A 134 12.01 11.43 -4.39
CA LEU A 134 11.56 11.83 -5.73
C LEU A 134 10.08 11.48 -5.95
N TYR A 135 9.65 10.28 -5.55
CA TYR A 135 8.24 9.89 -5.62
C TYR A 135 7.36 10.81 -4.78
N LYS A 136 7.77 11.17 -3.56
CA LYS A 136 7.03 12.12 -2.72
C LYS A 136 6.95 13.51 -3.34
N LYS A 137 8.06 14.02 -3.89
CA LYS A 137 8.09 15.33 -4.57
C LYS A 137 7.20 15.35 -5.81
N ASN A 138 7.27 14.31 -6.63
CA ASN A 138 6.41 14.18 -7.81
C ASN A 138 4.92 14.04 -7.44
N ASP A 139 4.59 13.30 -6.39
CA ASP A 139 3.22 13.17 -5.90
C ASP A 139 2.70 14.51 -5.37
N LYS A 140 3.52 15.23 -4.59
CA LYS A 140 3.20 16.60 -4.14
C LYS A 140 3.00 17.54 -5.32
N ARG A 141 3.89 17.53 -6.32
CA ARG A 141 3.75 18.32 -7.55
C ARG A 141 2.45 18.01 -8.27
N LYS A 142 2.10 16.74 -8.45
CA LYS A 142 0.81 16.34 -9.06
C LYS A 142 -0.40 16.81 -8.26
N MET A 143 -0.31 16.79 -6.93
CA MET A 143 -1.37 17.29 -6.05
C MET A 143 -1.50 18.82 -6.12
N ASP A 144 -0.38 19.54 -6.17
CA ASP A 144 -0.33 20.99 -6.30
C ASP A 144 -0.84 21.42 -7.69
N GLU A 145 -0.40 20.78 -8.78
CA GLU A 145 -0.95 20.97 -10.14
C GLU A 145 -2.47 20.70 -10.20
N LYS A 146 -2.98 19.74 -9.42
CA LYS A 146 -4.41 19.45 -9.33
C LYS A 146 -5.14 20.50 -8.49
N ARG A 147 -4.50 21.04 -7.45
CA ARG A 147 -5.03 22.14 -6.64
C ARG A 147 -5.08 23.43 -7.44
N GLU A 148 -4.02 23.77 -8.15
CA GLU A 148 -3.96 24.92 -9.06
C GLU A 148 -5.04 24.82 -10.12
N ARG A 149 -5.17 23.68 -10.81
CA ARG A 149 -6.29 23.45 -11.76
C ARG A 149 -7.67 23.63 -11.13
N ARG A 150 -7.87 23.23 -9.87
CA ARG A 150 -9.14 23.46 -9.16
C ARG A 150 -9.35 24.93 -8.83
N LEU A 151 -8.30 25.65 -8.43
CA LEU A 151 -8.36 27.08 -8.14
C LEU A 151 -8.58 27.89 -9.43
N GLU A 152 -7.93 27.51 -10.53
CA GLU A 152 -8.13 28.08 -11.87
C GLU A 152 -9.57 27.87 -12.34
N ALA A 153 -10.08 26.65 -12.25
CA ALA A 153 -11.48 26.34 -12.55
C ALA A 153 -12.44 27.10 -11.63
N GLN A 154 -12.11 27.28 -10.35
CA GLN A 154 -12.93 28.04 -9.40
C GLN A 154 -12.92 29.55 -9.70
N LYS A 155 -11.79 30.10 -10.17
CA LYS A 155 -11.69 31.50 -10.63
C LYS A 155 -12.50 31.73 -11.90
N GLN A 156 -12.34 30.86 -12.90
CA GLN A 156 -13.13 30.88 -14.14
C GLN A 156 -14.64 30.71 -13.87
N ALA A 157 -15.00 29.87 -12.90
CA ALA A 157 -16.37 29.68 -12.41
C ALA A 157 -16.91 30.87 -11.57
N SER A 158 -16.05 31.73 -11.05
CA SER A 158 -16.48 32.92 -10.30
C SER A 158 -16.77 34.12 -11.21
N GLU A 159 -16.23 34.13 -12.43
CA GLU A 159 -16.50 35.14 -13.46
C GLU A 159 -17.74 34.82 -14.31
N THR A 160 -18.28 33.59 -14.20
CA THR A 160 -19.55 33.16 -14.82
C THR A 160 -20.60 32.86 -13.73
N ASP A 161 -21.90 32.79 -14.06
CA ASP A 161 -23.04 32.49 -13.15
C ASP A 161 -22.97 31.06 -12.50
N GLU A 162 -21.78 30.45 -12.45
CA GLU A 162 -21.48 29.10 -11.93
C GLU A 162 -21.37 29.02 -10.40
N THR A 163 -21.32 30.13 -9.67
CA THR A 163 -21.32 30.13 -8.19
C THR A 163 -22.57 29.43 -7.62
N LYS A 164 -23.73 29.59 -8.27
CA LYS A 164 -24.96 28.84 -7.93
C LYS A 164 -24.85 27.35 -8.24
N ARG A 165 -24.17 26.99 -9.33
CA ARG A 165 -23.96 25.60 -9.77
C ARG A 165 -23.03 24.85 -8.81
N ASN A 166 -21.99 25.50 -8.29
CA ASN A 166 -21.08 24.94 -7.30
C ASN A 166 -21.74 24.74 -5.92
N SER A 167 -22.55 25.70 -5.47
CA SER A 167 -23.33 25.55 -4.23
C SER A 167 -24.34 24.41 -4.33
N PHE A 168 -25.04 24.30 -5.47
CA PHE A 168 -25.90 23.17 -5.78
C PHE A 168 -25.11 21.85 -5.74
N LEU A 169 -23.99 21.72 -6.45
CA LEU A 169 -23.18 20.50 -6.43
C LEU A 169 -22.75 20.07 -5.01
N VAL A 170 -22.37 21.03 -4.15
CA VAL A 170 -22.02 20.75 -2.74
C VAL A 170 -23.25 20.29 -1.93
N MET A 171 -24.39 20.97 -2.11
CA MET A 171 -25.65 20.58 -1.47
C MET A 171 -26.09 19.17 -1.91
N TRP A 172 -25.99 18.86 -3.20
CA TRP A 172 -26.30 17.54 -3.75
C TRP A 172 -25.34 16.47 -3.25
N ALA A 173 -24.04 16.78 -3.15
CA ALA A 173 -23.07 15.87 -2.55
C ALA A 173 -23.43 15.55 -1.09
N SER A 174 -23.81 16.55 -0.30
CA SER A 174 -24.24 16.35 1.09
C SER A 174 -25.56 15.58 1.19
N ALA A 175 -26.54 15.90 0.33
CA ALA A 175 -27.81 15.19 0.27
C ALA A 175 -27.62 13.72 -0.12
N MET A 176 -26.77 13.44 -1.11
CA MET A 176 -26.39 12.08 -1.49
C MET A 176 -25.67 11.37 -0.35
N ASP A 177 -24.75 12.03 0.36
CA ASP A 177 -24.02 11.43 1.47
C ASP A 177 -24.98 11.02 2.60
N LYS A 178 -25.97 11.86 2.93
CA LYS A 178 -27.06 11.53 3.84
C LYS A 178 -27.90 10.36 3.32
N ALA A 179 -28.28 10.36 2.04
CA ALA A 179 -29.05 9.28 1.45
C ALA A 179 -28.30 7.94 1.50
N TYR A 180 -27.00 7.94 1.20
CA TYR A 180 -26.13 6.78 1.33
C TYR A 180 -26.01 6.32 2.79
N GLY A 181 -25.83 7.25 3.73
CA GLY A 181 -25.84 6.94 5.16
C GLY A 181 -27.13 6.26 5.61
N TRP A 182 -28.28 6.75 5.16
CA TRP A 182 -29.59 6.13 5.45
C TRP A 182 -29.72 4.72 4.87
N ARG A 183 -29.26 4.47 3.64
CA ARG A 183 -29.30 3.13 3.05
C ARG A 183 -28.46 2.13 3.85
N VAL A 184 -27.28 2.53 4.30
CA VAL A 184 -26.43 1.65 5.13
C VAL A 184 -27.03 1.46 6.51
N ALA A 185 -27.62 2.50 7.12
CA ALA A 185 -28.33 2.36 8.39
C ALA A 185 -29.52 1.38 8.28
N GLN A 186 -30.26 1.43 7.17
CA GLN A 186 -31.32 0.46 6.88
C GLN A 186 -30.76 -0.95 6.68
N SER A 187 -29.63 -1.09 5.98
CA SER A 187 -29.01 -2.40 5.77
C SER A 187 -28.53 -3.04 7.07
N MET A 188 -28.17 -2.26 8.11
CA MET A 188 -27.85 -2.84 9.42
C MET A 188 -28.99 -3.63 10.06
N ILE A 189 -30.24 -3.31 9.73
CA ILE A 189 -31.43 -3.95 10.29
C ILE A 189 -31.98 -5.03 9.34
N PHE A 190 -32.06 -4.71 8.05
CA PHE A 190 -32.76 -5.53 7.05
C PHE A 190 -31.86 -6.10 5.96
N GLY A 191 -30.62 -5.65 5.88
CA GLY A 191 -29.68 -6.03 4.84
C GLY A 191 -29.12 -7.42 5.04
N GLN A 192 -28.89 -8.12 3.92
CA GLN A 192 -28.18 -9.39 3.91
C GLN A 192 -26.78 -9.21 4.53
N PRO A 193 -26.35 -10.06 5.49
CA PRO A 193 -25.02 -9.98 6.06
C PRO A 193 -23.93 -10.41 5.06
N LEU A 194 -22.83 -9.66 5.03
CA LEU A 194 -21.59 -10.02 4.34
C LEU A 194 -20.42 -9.91 5.32
N ILE A 195 -19.66 -10.99 5.45
CA ILE A 195 -18.61 -11.11 6.47
C ILE A 195 -17.24 -10.97 5.84
N PHE A 196 -16.41 -10.14 6.46
CA PHE A 196 -14.96 -10.10 6.26
C PHE A 196 -14.28 -10.80 7.45
N ASP A 197 -13.61 -11.94 7.20
CA ASP A 197 -12.88 -12.69 8.23
C ASP A 197 -11.48 -12.09 8.46
N MET A 198 -11.27 -11.46 9.62
CA MET A 198 -10.02 -10.80 9.99
C MET A 198 -9.00 -11.73 10.67
N SER A 199 -9.16 -13.06 10.65
CA SER A 199 -8.20 -13.93 11.36
C SER A 199 -6.88 -14.21 10.61
N TYR A 200 -6.52 -13.42 9.58
CA TYR A 200 -5.33 -13.64 8.74
C TYR A 200 -4.11 -12.78 9.08
N GLU A 201 -4.15 -12.06 10.21
CA GLU A 201 -3.09 -11.12 10.57
C GLU A 201 -1.70 -11.77 10.64
N LYS A 202 -1.61 -12.97 11.23
CA LYS A 202 -0.34 -13.68 11.44
C LYS A 202 0.25 -14.21 10.13
N GLU A 203 -0.59 -14.41 9.13
CA GLU A 203 -0.22 -14.89 7.81
C GLU A 203 0.25 -13.77 6.88
N MET A 204 0.22 -12.50 7.30
CA MET A 204 0.55 -11.36 6.47
C MET A 204 1.69 -10.51 7.04
N SER A 205 2.50 -9.93 6.14
CA SER A 205 3.39 -8.84 6.52
C SER A 205 2.61 -7.56 6.85
N VAL A 206 3.21 -6.64 7.61
CA VAL A 206 2.59 -5.33 7.91
C VAL A 206 2.13 -4.59 6.65
N ARG A 207 2.91 -4.68 5.55
CA ARG A 207 2.54 -4.06 4.27
C ARG A 207 1.32 -4.71 3.62
N GLU A 208 1.16 -6.02 3.79
CA GLU A 208 0.01 -6.77 3.29
C GLU A 208 -1.23 -6.49 4.13
N VAL A 209 -1.11 -6.37 5.45
CA VAL A 209 -2.21 -5.92 6.33
C VAL A 209 -2.68 -4.51 5.92
N THR A 210 -1.77 -3.54 5.75
CA THR A 210 -2.12 -2.20 5.27
C THR A 210 -2.86 -2.24 3.93
N ASN A 211 -2.42 -3.08 2.99
CA ASN A 211 -3.10 -3.23 1.70
C ASN A 211 -4.47 -3.90 1.82
N THR A 212 -4.60 -4.87 2.72
CA THR A 212 -5.87 -5.54 3.03
C THR A 212 -6.88 -4.54 3.55
N VAL A 213 -6.50 -3.74 4.55
CA VAL A 213 -7.34 -2.66 5.09
C VAL A 213 -7.75 -1.68 4.00
N ARG A 214 -6.82 -1.26 3.12
CA ARG A 214 -7.17 -0.39 1.99
C ARG A 214 -8.25 -0.98 1.08
N GLN A 215 -8.17 -2.27 0.75
CA GLN A 215 -9.19 -2.90 -0.09
C GLN A 215 -10.53 -3.01 0.64
N ILE A 216 -10.55 -3.21 1.96
CA ILE A 216 -11.78 -3.24 2.76
C ILE A 216 -12.39 -1.84 2.85
N VAL A 217 -11.58 -0.78 3.01
CA VAL A 217 -12.06 0.61 2.95
C VAL A 217 -12.73 0.90 1.60
N LEU A 218 -12.12 0.46 0.49
CA LEU A 218 -12.73 0.59 -0.83
C LEU A 218 -14.03 -0.22 -0.94
N SER A 219 -14.07 -1.41 -0.34
CA SER A 219 -15.24 -2.29 -0.31
C SER A 219 -16.41 -1.64 0.45
N GLU A 220 -16.16 -1.12 1.64
CA GLU A 220 -17.14 -0.37 2.45
C GLU A 220 -17.68 0.82 1.66
N SER A 221 -16.78 1.60 1.04
CA SER A 221 -17.17 2.80 0.30
C SER A 221 -17.94 2.47 -0.99
N CYS A 222 -17.72 1.30 -1.59
CA CYS A 222 -18.56 0.78 -2.66
C CYS A 222 -19.94 0.36 -2.14
N ASN A 223 -19.98 -0.43 -1.07
CA ASN A 223 -21.22 -0.89 -0.44
C ASN A 223 -22.14 0.27 -0.07
N ARG A 224 -21.58 1.33 0.52
CA ARG A 224 -22.31 2.54 0.91
C ARG A 224 -23.02 3.24 -0.24
N ARG A 225 -22.48 3.14 -1.46
CA ARG A 225 -23.06 3.73 -2.67
C ARG A 225 -24.03 2.79 -3.39
N SER A 226 -24.18 1.55 -2.94
CA SER A 226 -25.14 0.60 -3.51
C SER A 226 -26.57 1.10 -3.30
N VAL A 227 -27.46 0.69 -4.20
CA VAL A 227 -28.92 0.85 -4.01
C VAL A 227 -29.44 -0.06 -2.91
N ASP A 228 -28.83 -1.23 -2.76
CA ASP A 228 -29.19 -2.26 -1.79
C ASP A 228 -27.91 -2.81 -1.12
N PRO A 229 -27.35 -2.08 -0.13
CA PRO A 229 -26.10 -2.45 0.53
C PRO A 229 -26.21 -3.75 1.33
N PHE A 230 -25.09 -4.47 1.48
CA PHE A 230 -24.96 -5.48 2.52
C PHE A 230 -24.91 -4.84 3.91
N HIS A 231 -25.29 -5.59 4.93
CA HIS A 231 -24.82 -5.35 6.29
C HIS A 231 -23.41 -5.92 6.41
N VAL A 232 -22.40 -5.05 6.48
CA VAL A 232 -21.01 -5.51 6.56
C VAL A 232 -20.63 -5.86 7.99
N HIS A 233 -20.08 -7.06 8.16
CA HIS A 233 -19.55 -7.56 9.43
C HIS A 233 -18.04 -7.76 9.35
N PHE A 234 -17.30 -7.19 10.30
CA PHE A 234 -15.89 -7.49 10.55
C PHE A 234 -15.82 -8.44 11.74
N CYS A 235 -15.62 -9.72 11.45
CA CYS A 235 -15.53 -10.78 12.46
C CYS A 235 -14.07 -11.15 12.73
N ASN A 236 -13.80 -11.73 13.90
CA ASN A 236 -12.46 -12.04 14.37
C ASN A 236 -11.52 -10.81 14.41
N LEU A 237 -12.06 -9.60 14.51
CA LEU A 237 -11.26 -8.39 14.63
C LEU A 237 -10.92 -8.15 16.10
N LYS A 238 -9.69 -8.53 16.48
CA LYS A 238 -9.20 -8.32 17.84
C LYS A 238 -8.90 -6.85 18.12
N ASP A 239 -9.13 -6.43 19.35
CA ASP A 239 -8.65 -5.14 19.84
C ASP A 239 -7.12 -5.08 19.82
N ASP A 240 -6.61 -3.88 19.54
CA ASP A 240 -5.20 -3.56 19.35
C ASP A 240 -4.46 -4.38 18.27
N SER A 241 -5.22 -5.04 17.39
CA SER A 241 -4.68 -5.74 16.21
C SER A 241 -4.08 -4.78 15.18
N LEU A 242 -3.17 -5.28 14.33
CA LEU A 242 -2.63 -4.50 13.22
C LEU A 242 -3.74 -4.04 12.28
N TYR A 243 -4.77 -4.85 12.05
CA TYR A 243 -5.95 -4.42 11.31
C TYR A 243 -6.62 -3.20 11.94
N GLN A 244 -6.95 -3.25 13.24
CA GLN A 244 -7.65 -2.16 13.91
C GLN A 244 -6.84 -0.87 13.88
N ARG A 245 -5.52 -0.95 14.13
CA ARG A 245 -4.60 0.19 14.04
C ARG A 245 -4.60 0.81 12.63
N GLU A 246 -4.56 0.00 11.58
CA GLU A 246 -4.60 0.49 10.20
C GLU A 246 -5.99 1.05 9.82
N PHE A 247 -7.09 0.46 10.30
CA PHE A 247 -8.43 1.03 10.11
C PHE A 247 -8.56 2.40 10.77
N ILE A 248 -8.09 2.56 12.00
CA ILE A 248 -8.09 3.85 12.71
C ILE A 248 -7.24 4.88 11.95
N LYS A 249 -6.11 4.51 11.34
CA LYS A 249 -5.33 5.45 10.51
C LYS A 249 -6.12 5.92 9.28
N HIS A 250 -6.91 5.04 8.67
CA HIS A 250 -7.70 5.34 7.48
C HIS A 250 -8.94 6.18 7.79
N TYR A 251 -9.71 5.80 8.81
CA TYR A 251 -10.97 6.44 9.17
C TYR A 251 -10.82 7.56 10.20
N ARG A 252 -9.74 7.56 10.99
CA ARG A 252 -9.51 8.52 12.08
C ARG A 252 -10.71 8.55 13.02
N GLU A 253 -11.24 9.72 13.30
CA GLU A 253 -12.39 9.96 14.17
C GLU A 253 -13.69 9.33 13.66
N THR A 254 -13.77 8.93 12.38
CA THR A 254 -14.97 8.30 11.83
C THR A 254 -15.02 6.79 12.05
N TRP A 255 -13.94 6.17 12.55
CA TRP A 255 -13.91 4.72 12.83
C TRP A 255 -15.09 4.27 13.71
N GLY A 256 -15.35 4.98 14.81
CA GLY A 256 -16.48 4.70 15.71
C GLY A 256 -17.86 5.13 15.19
N LYS A 257 -17.92 5.72 13.99
CA LYS A 257 -19.17 6.17 13.33
C LYS A 257 -19.52 5.32 12.11
N LEU A 258 -18.70 4.31 11.79
CA LEU A 258 -18.99 3.42 10.68
C LEU A 258 -20.24 2.60 10.97
N LEU A 259 -21.11 2.51 9.97
CA LEU A 259 -22.32 1.68 10.02
C LEU A 259 -22.00 0.25 9.57
N VAL A 260 -21.06 -0.37 10.30
CA VAL A 260 -20.63 -1.76 10.14
C VAL A 260 -20.63 -2.42 11.51
N THR A 261 -20.88 -3.73 11.55
CA THR A 261 -20.80 -4.47 12.80
C THR A 261 -19.37 -5.00 12.99
N VAL A 262 -18.70 -4.59 14.06
CA VAL A 262 -17.36 -5.03 14.41
C VAL A 262 -17.41 -5.94 15.63
N THR A 263 -16.72 -7.08 15.57
CA THR A 263 -16.71 -8.07 16.65
C THR A 263 -15.41 -8.89 16.63
N ASP A 264 -14.94 -9.26 17.81
CA ASP A 264 -13.81 -10.16 18.02
C ASP A 264 -14.21 -11.65 17.92
N ARG A 265 -15.50 -11.95 18.03
CA ARG A 265 -16.08 -13.30 17.97
C ARG A 265 -16.00 -13.93 16.59
N CYS A 266 -16.03 -15.27 16.56
CA CYS A 266 -16.12 -16.03 15.32
C CYS A 266 -17.52 -15.89 14.73
N TYR A 267 -17.60 -15.81 13.40
CA TYR A 267 -18.88 -15.73 12.70
C TYR A 267 -19.78 -16.97 12.93
N THR A 268 -19.22 -18.13 13.31
CA THR A 268 -19.99 -19.32 13.67
C THR A 268 -20.74 -19.17 14.99
N ASP A 269 -20.33 -18.25 15.84
CA ASP A 269 -20.93 -18.01 17.15
C ASP A 269 -22.06 -16.96 17.07
N ILE A 270 -22.14 -16.25 15.95
CA ILE A 270 -23.06 -15.12 15.72
C ILE A 270 -24.16 -15.50 14.73
N PHE A 271 -23.85 -16.35 13.75
CA PHE A 271 -24.74 -16.70 12.65
C PHE A 271 -25.03 -18.20 12.58
N PRO A 272 -26.22 -18.61 12.10
CA PRO A 272 -26.54 -20.00 11.84
C PRO A 272 -25.56 -20.63 10.86
N LYS A 273 -24.92 -21.73 11.28
CA LYS A 273 -23.83 -22.37 10.54
C LYS A 273 -24.24 -22.86 9.14
N ASP A 274 -25.47 -23.32 8.99
CA ASP A 274 -26.09 -23.79 7.75
C ASP A 274 -26.29 -22.68 6.69
N LYS A 275 -26.34 -21.42 7.13
CA LYS A 275 -26.42 -20.25 6.25
C LYS A 275 -25.05 -19.76 5.77
N LEU A 276 -23.96 -20.14 6.42
CA LEU A 276 -22.62 -19.62 6.13
C LEU A 276 -21.98 -20.31 4.92
N VAL A 277 -21.54 -19.50 3.95
CA VAL A 277 -20.80 -19.96 2.77
C VAL A 277 -19.47 -19.22 2.68
N TYR A 278 -18.37 -19.96 2.85
CA TYR A 278 -17.03 -19.39 2.75
C TYR A 278 -16.57 -19.32 1.29
N LEU A 279 -16.37 -18.10 0.79
CA LEU A 279 -15.90 -17.87 -0.57
C LEU A 279 -14.38 -18.02 -0.65
N THR A 280 -13.93 -18.96 -1.47
CA THR A 280 -12.50 -19.21 -1.71
C THR A 280 -12.28 -19.76 -3.12
N ALA A 281 -11.26 -19.25 -3.81
CA ALA A 281 -10.90 -19.71 -5.15
C ALA A 281 -10.47 -21.18 -5.19
N ASP A 282 -10.03 -21.73 -4.06
CA ASP A 282 -9.57 -23.11 -3.94
C ASP A 282 -10.72 -24.11 -3.70
N SER A 283 -11.97 -23.64 -3.55
CA SER A 283 -13.10 -24.54 -3.31
C SER A 283 -13.36 -25.44 -4.53
N PRO A 284 -13.58 -26.75 -4.33
CA PRO A 284 -14.00 -27.64 -5.43
C PRO A 284 -15.45 -27.38 -5.88
N LYS A 285 -16.26 -26.72 -5.05
CA LYS A 285 -17.65 -26.39 -5.36
C LYS A 285 -17.70 -25.03 -6.06
N VAL A 286 -18.27 -24.99 -7.26
CA VAL A 286 -18.42 -23.75 -8.01
C VAL A 286 -19.82 -23.16 -7.76
N MET A 287 -19.85 -21.90 -7.35
CA MET A 287 -21.09 -21.14 -7.14
C MET A 287 -21.83 -20.98 -8.47
N LYS A 288 -23.10 -21.41 -8.51
CA LYS A 288 -23.93 -21.37 -9.72
C LYS A 288 -24.84 -20.14 -9.74
N THR A 289 -25.46 -19.84 -8.62
CA THR A 289 -26.41 -18.74 -8.42
C THR A 289 -26.06 -17.99 -7.14
N PHE A 290 -26.44 -16.72 -7.08
CA PHE A 290 -26.45 -15.96 -5.83
C PHE A 290 -27.70 -16.30 -5.04
N ASP A 291 -27.53 -16.45 -3.73
CA ASP A 291 -28.59 -16.85 -2.80
C ASP A 291 -28.71 -15.77 -1.73
N HIS A 292 -29.88 -15.14 -1.68
CA HIS A 292 -30.19 -14.04 -0.76
C HIS A 292 -30.40 -14.52 0.68
N ASP A 293 -30.62 -15.81 0.92
CA ASP A 293 -30.81 -16.41 2.25
C ASP A 293 -29.48 -16.85 2.89
N LYS A 294 -28.40 -16.91 2.11
CA LYS A 294 -27.06 -17.29 2.56
C LYS A 294 -26.27 -16.09 3.06
N ILE A 295 -25.27 -16.37 3.90
CA ILE A 295 -24.34 -15.39 4.44
C ILE A 295 -22.95 -15.72 3.92
N TYR A 296 -22.45 -14.85 3.05
CA TYR A 296 -21.15 -15.05 2.41
C TYR A 296 -20.02 -14.54 3.31
N ILE A 297 -18.93 -15.31 3.35
CA ILE A 297 -17.71 -14.95 4.07
C ILE A 297 -16.58 -14.76 3.06
N VAL A 298 -15.86 -13.64 3.16
CA VAL A 298 -14.67 -13.33 2.38
C VAL A 298 -13.48 -13.22 3.34
N GLY A 299 -12.43 -14.01 3.11
CA GLY A 299 -11.22 -13.95 3.92
C GLY A 299 -10.47 -12.64 3.71
N SER A 300 -10.26 -11.86 4.77
CA SER A 300 -9.58 -10.56 4.71
C SER A 300 -8.06 -10.74 4.62
N MET A 301 -7.56 -11.16 3.47
CA MET A 301 -6.14 -11.40 3.25
C MET A 301 -5.70 -10.89 1.89
N VAL A 302 -4.52 -10.27 1.84
CA VAL A 302 -3.81 -9.91 0.61
C VAL A 302 -2.44 -10.55 0.64
N ASP A 303 -2.16 -11.44 -0.32
CA ASP A 303 -0.91 -12.17 -0.40
C ASP A 303 -0.12 -11.77 -1.66
N LYS A 304 1.11 -11.28 -1.49
CA LYS A 304 2.00 -11.02 -2.64
C LYS A 304 2.48 -12.32 -3.28
N SER A 305 2.69 -13.34 -2.46
CA SER A 305 2.98 -14.71 -2.88
C SER A 305 1.77 -15.57 -2.51
N ILE A 306 1.14 -16.17 -3.52
CA ILE A 306 -0.14 -16.85 -3.34
C ILE A 306 0.01 -18.01 -2.35
N LYS A 307 -0.77 -17.97 -1.26
CA LYS A 307 -0.84 -19.04 -0.28
C LYS A 307 -2.10 -19.87 -0.54
N THR A 308 -1.97 -20.87 -1.40
CA THR A 308 -3.09 -21.73 -1.79
C THR A 308 -3.63 -22.52 -0.60
N GLY A 309 -4.95 -22.64 -0.51
CA GLY A 309 -5.65 -23.52 0.43
C GLY A 309 -5.81 -23.00 1.86
N VAL A 310 -5.27 -21.83 2.21
CA VAL A 310 -5.33 -21.32 3.61
C VAL A 310 -6.78 -21.08 4.05
N SER A 311 -7.56 -20.36 3.24
CA SER A 311 -8.97 -20.09 3.53
C SER A 311 -9.85 -21.34 3.45
N LEU A 312 -9.61 -22.21 2.48
CA LEU A 312 -10.32 -23.49 2.35
C LEU A 312 -10.09 -24.38 3.57
N ALA A 313 -8.84 -24.50 4.04
CA ALA A 313 -8.51 -25.30 5.21
C ALA A 313 -9.20 -24.77 6.47
N ARG A 314 -9.24 -23.44 6.66
CA ARG A 314 -9.94 -22.81 7.79
C ARG A 314 -11.45 -23.08 7.75
N ALA A 315 -12.08 -22.89 6.58
CA ALA A 315 -13.50 -23.17 6.41
C ALA A 315 -13.85 -24.65 6.66
N LYS A 316 -13.02 -25.59 6.16
CA LYS A 316 -13.19 -27.03 6.41
C LYS A 316 -13.06 -27.41 7.88
N ARG A 317 -12.09 -26.84 8.61
CA ARG A 317 -11.92 -27.09 10.06
C ARG A 317 -13.16 -26.66 10.85
N LEU A 318 -13.82 -25.59 10.42
CA LEU A 318 -15.07 -25.11 11.01
C LEU A 318 -16.30 -25.86 10.47
N GLY A 319 -16.14 -26.78 9.51
CA GLY A 319 -17.24 -27.53 8.90
C GLY A 319 -18.23 -26.67 8.12
N LEU A 320 -17.74 -25.65 7.41
CA LEU A 320 -18.56 -24.71 6.64
C LEU A 320 -18.72 -25.17 5.19
N GLU A 321 -19.83 -24.75 4.58
CA GLU A 321 -19.94 -24.79 3.13
C GLU A 321 -18.90 -23.84 2.49
N THR A 322 -18.33 -24.23 1.36
CA THR A 322 -17.38 -23.40 0.62
C THR A 322 -17.79 -23.33 -0.84
N ALA A 323 -17.49 -22.21 -1.49
CA ALA A 323 -17.74 -22.04 -2.91
C ALA A 323 -16.68 -21.16 -3.58
N ALA A 324 -16.36 -21.46 -4.83
CA ALA A 324 -15.52 -20.66 -5.73
C ALA A 324 -16.40 -19.93 -6.76
N LEU A 325 -15.96 -18.75 -7.21
CA LEU A 325 -16.64 -18.07 -8.32
C LEU A 325 -16.45 -18.85 -9.63
N PRO A 326 -17.44 -18.86 -10.54
CA PRO A 326 -17.40 -19.59 -11.81
C PRO A 326 -16.51 -18.91 -12.87
N LEU A 327 -15.30 -18.47 -12.50
CA LEU A 327 -14.43 -17.69 -13.39
C LEU A 327 -14.13 -18.41 -14.70
N GLU A 328 -13.79 -19.70 -14.66
CA GLU A 328 -13.47 -20.48 -15.87
C GLU A 328 -14.67 -20.73 -16.77
N ARG A 329 -15.89 -20.66 -16.21
CA ARG A 329 -17.12 -20.84 -16.98
C ARG A 329 -17.42 -19.62 -17.85
N TYR A 330 -17.12 -18.43 -17.36
CA TYR A 330 -17.50 -17.17 -17.99
C TYR A 330 -16.33 -16.41 -18.63
N LEU A 331 -15.09 -16.63 -18.20
CA LEU A 331 -13.91 -15.88 -18.65
C LEU A 331 -12.87 -16.82 -19.27
N LEU A 332 -12.43 -16.51 -20.48
CA LEU A 332 -11.27 -17.16 -21.10
C LEU A 332 -10.00 -16.61 -20.45
N TRP A 333 -9.56 -17.28 -19.38
CA TRP A 333 -8.44 -16.85 -18.58
C TRP A 333 -7.13 -16.81 -19.38
N ASN A 334 -6.37 -15.73 -19.23
CA ASN A 334 -5.13 -15.50 -19.96
C ASN A 334 -3.92 -15.49 -19.02
N SER A 335 -3.98 -14.67 -17.96
CA SER A 335 -2.81 -14.43 -17.12
C SER A 335 -3.16 -14.10 -15.68
N GLY A 336 -2.20 -14.36 -14.78
CA GLY A 336 -2.32 -14.05 -13.36
C GLY A 336 -3.22 -15.01 -12.58
N ALA A 337 -3.25 -14.80 -11.27
CA ALA A 337 -3.99 -15.66 -10.34
C ALA A 337 -5.48 -15.36 -10.31
N LYS A 338 -6.25 -16.40 -10.05
CA LYS A 338 -7.73 -16.37 -9.90
C LYS A 338 -8.19 -15.85 -8.54
N ASN A 339 -7.26 -15.55 -7.64
CA ASN A 339 -7.54 -14.78 -6.43
C ASN A 339 -7.85 -13.33 -6.83
N LEU A 340 -9.06 -12.89 -6.49
CA LEU A 340 -9.53 -11.53 -6.69
C LEU A 340 -9.32 -10.72 -5.41
N THR A 341 -9.22 -9.40 -5.54
CA THR A 341 -9.07 -8.50 -4.39
C THR A 341 -10.39 -8.34 -3.65
N LEU A 342 -10.35 -7.87 -2.40
CA LEU A 342 -11.55 -7.74 -1.56
C LEU A 342 -12.56 -6.75 -2.15
N ASP A 343 -12.07 -5.65 -2.73
CA ASP A 343 -12.88 -4.66 -3.43
C ASP A 343 -13.53 -5.25 -4.69
N GLN A 344 -12.82 -6.08 -5.46
CA GLN A 344 -13.39 -6.79 -6.61
C GLN A 344 -14.49 -7.76 -6.17
N MET A 345 -14.26 -8.51 -5.08
CA MET A 345 -15.26 -9.41 -4.52
C MET A 345 -16.51 -8.64 -4.09
N MET A 346 -16.36 -7.49 -3.43
CA MET A 346 -17.49 -6.64 -3.05
C MET A 346 -18.29 -6.19 -4.27
N HIS A 347 -17.63 -5.68 -5.32
CA HIS A 347 -18.31 -5.28 -6.56
C HIS A 347 -19.07 -6.45 -7.22
N ILE A 348 -18.42 -7.62 -7.29
CA ILE A 348 -19.05 -8.84 -7.84
C ILE A 348 -20.29 -9.22 -7.04
N LEU A 349 -20.18 -9.30 -5.71
CA LEU A 349 -21.28 -9.73 -4.85
C LEU A 349 -22.43 -8.73 -4.84
N LEU A 350 -22.16 -7.42 -4.83
CA LEU A 350 -23.20 -6.40 -4.98
C LEU A 350 -23.93 -6.51 -6.32
N THR A 351 -23.19 -6.72 -7.41
CA THR A 351 -23.79 -6.87 -8.75
C THR A 351 -24.65 -8.13 -8.83
N LEU A 352 -24.18 -9.24 -8.25
CA LEU A 352 -24.94 -10.48 -8.21
C LEU A 352 -26.19 -10.37 -7.33
N LYS A 353 -26.11 -9.65 -6.21
CA LYS A 353 -27.26 -9.39 -5.33
C LYS A 353 -28.35 -8.59 -6.04
N ASP A 354 -27.96 -7.63 -6.87
CA ASP A 354 -28.85 -6.78 -7.66
C ASP A 354 -29.43 -7.49 -8.88
N THR A 355 -28.59 -8.18 -9.68
CA THR A 355 -29.01 -8.68 -11.00
C THR A 355 -29.00 -10.19 -11.18
N GLY A 356 -28.32 -10.94 -10.30
CA GLY A 356 -28.07 -12.38 -10.49
C GLY A 356 -27.21 -12.73 -11.72
N ASP A 357 -26.71 -11.74 -12.47
CA ASP A 357 -26.00 -11.95 -13.73
C ASP A 357 -24.48 -12.01 -13.55
N TRP A 358 -23.93 -13.22 -13.70
CA TRP A 358 -22.50 -13.48 -13.67
C TRP A 358 -21.70 -12.72 -14.74
N LYS A 359 -22.24 -12.48 -15.94
CA LYS A 359 -21.48 -11.75 -16.97
C LYS A 359 -21.25 -10.32 -16.51
N LYS A 360 -22.32 -9.62 -16.11
CA LYS A 360 -22.27 -8.26 -15.56
C LYS A 360 -21.36 -8.19 -14.32
N ALA A 361 -21.50 -9.14 -13.40
CA ALA A 361 -20.68 -9.17 -12.18
C ALA A 361 -19.18 -9.40 -12.48
N LEU A 362 -18.84 -10.24 -13.45
CA LEU A 362 -17.45 -10.56 -13.77
C LEU A 362 -16.75 -9.49 -14.63
N GLU A 363 -17.44 -8.43 -15.06
CA GLU A 363 -16.80 -7.25 -15.67
C GLU A 363 -15.85 -6.53 -14.71
N PHE A 364 -16.05 -6.69 -13.40
CA PHE A 364 -15.16 -6.14 -12.37
C PHE A 364 -13.84 -6.92 -12.23
N VAL A 365 -13.70 -8.07 -12.91
CA VAL A 365 -12.41 -8.74 -13.03
C VAL A 365 -11.50 -7.90 -13.95
N PRO A 366 -10.22 -7.65 -13.60
CA PRO A 366 -9.35 -6.85 -14.44
C PRO A 366 -9.18 -7.43 -15.85
N LYS A 367 -9.49 -6.64 -16.89
CA LYS A 367 -9.43 -7.06 -18.31
C LYS A 367 -8.11 -7.71 -18.73
N ARG A 368 -6.98 -7.32 -18.12
CA ARG A 368 -5.67 -7.95 -18.38
C ARG A 368 -5.57 -9.44 -18.01
N LYS A 369 -6.47 -9.94 -17.15
CA LYS A 369 -6.47 -11.33 -16.68
C LYS A 369 -7.14 -12.29 -17.67
N TYR A 370 -7.96 -11.83 -18.61
CA TYR A 370 -8.72 -12.68 -19.52
C TYR A 370 -8.79 -12.10 -20.95
N CYS A 371 -8.99 -12.95 -21.96
CA CYS A 371 -9.06 -12.53 -23.37
C CYS A 371 -10.47 -12.13 -23.81
N GLY A 372 -11.50 -12.65 -23.16
CA GLY A 372 -12.89 -12.34 -23.44
C GLY A 372 -13.85 -13.19 -22.61
N PHE A 373 -15.14 -12.86 -22.71
CA PHE A 373 -16.20 -13.70 -22.15
C PHE A 373 -16.42 -14.93 -23.01
N VAL A 374 -16.68 -16.05 -22.36
CA VAL A 374 -17.00 -17.34 -22.98
C VAL A 374 -18.40 -17.25 -23.59
N SER A 375 -18.48 -17.26 -24.93
CA SER A 375 -19.74 -17.21 -25.69
C SER A 375 -20.28 -18.58 -26.09
N LYS A 376 -19.46 -19.64 -26.00
CA LYS A 376 -19.76 -21.05 -26.32
C LYS A 376 -19.10 -21.99 -25.30
N PRO A 377 -19.52 -23.26 -25.15
CA PRO A 377 -18.98 -24.17 -24.12
C PRO A 377 -17.45 -24.22 -24.13
N VAL A 378 -16.83 -24.12 -22.95
CA VAL A 378 -15.38 -24.00 -22.72
C VAL A 378 -14.57 -25.08 -23.46
N ASN A 379 -15.14 -26.27 -23.67
CA ASN A 379 -14.49 -27.37 -24.38
C ASN A 379 -14.20 -27.06 -25.86
N GLU A 380 -15.06 -26.32 -26.55
CA GLU A 380 -14.80 -25.93 -27.94
C GLU A 380 -13.78 -24.80 -28.03
N LEU A 381 -13.80 -23.87 -27.07
CA LEU A 381 -12.84 -22.76 -27.03
C LEU A 381 -11.44 -23.22 -26.62
N LYS A 382 -11.32 -24.22 -25.74
CA LYS A 382 -10.01 -24.86 -25.46
C LYS A 382 -9.47 -25.58 -26.70
N LYS A 383 -10.34 -26.25 -27.47
CA LYS A 383 -9.93 -26.87 -28.75
C LYS A 383 -9.47 -25.82 -29.75
N THR A 384 -10.19 -24.72 -29.93
CA THR A 384 -9.78 -23.65 -30.86
C THR A 384 -8.54 -22.90 -30.39
N LEU A 385 -8.39 -22.63 -29.09
CA LEU A 385 -7.19 -21.99 -28.55
C LEU A 385 -5.96 -22.88 -28.69
N ASN A 386 -6.10 -24.18 -28.42
CA ASN A 386 -5.03 -25.15 -28.66
C ASN A 386 -4.68 -25.22 -30.15
N LEU A 387 -5.68 -25.27 -31.04
CA LEU A 387 -5.46 -25.27 -32.49
C LEU A 387 -4.71 -24.01 -32.95
N ILE A 388 -5.10 -22.82 -32.47
CA ILE A 388 -4.44 -21.56 -32.78
C ILE A 388 -2.99 -21.55 -32.27
N ASN A 389 -2.73 -22.08 -31.08
CA ASN A 389 -1.38 -22.17 -30.54
C ASN A 389 -0.51 -23.16 -31.33
N THR A 390 -1.06 -24.29 -31.76
CA THR A 390 -0.38 -25.26 -32.63
C THR A 390 -0.06 -24.66 -34.00
N LEU A 391 -1.00 -23.94 -34.60
CA LEU A 391 -0.80 -23.24 -35.88
C LEU A 391 0.24 -22.11 -35.76
N LYS A 392 0.26 -21.36 -34.66
CA LYS A 392 1.29 -20.35 -34.40
C LYS A 392 2.68 -20.95 -34.18
N LEU A 393 2.78 -22.13 -33.56
CA LEU A 393 4.04 -22.85 -33.46
C LEU A 393 4.51 -23.37 -34.83
N GLY A 394 3.60 -23.92 -35.63
CA GLY A 394 3.89 -24.37 -37.00
C GLY A 394 4.38 -23.23 -37.90
N ASN A 395 3.68 -22.09 -37.90
CA ASN A 395 4.11 -20.92 -38.68
C ASN A 395 5.48 -20.37 -38.24
N ARG A 396 5.79 -20.41 -36.93
CA ARG A 396 7.11 -20.01 -36.43
C ARG A 396 8.22 -20.96 -36.86
N GLN A 397 7.93 -22.27 -36.98
CA GLN A 397 8.87 -23.25 -37.50
C GLN A 397 9.08 -23.09 -39.01
N GLU A 398 8.02 -22.84 -39.77
CA GLU A 398 8.12 -22.56 -41.22
C GLU A 398 8.85 -21.24 -41.50
N GLU A 399 8.61 -20.18 -40.73
CA GLU A 399 9.35 -18.92 -40.85
C GLU A 399 10.84 -19.11 -40.53
N ALA A 400 11.17 -19.88 -39.49
CA ALA A 400 12.55 -20.22 -39.15
C ALA A 400 13.23 -21.04 -40.25
N GLN A 401 12.54 -22.02 -40.85
CA GLN A 401 13.05 -22.81 -41.98
C GLN A 401 13.22 -21.95 -43.24
N ARG A 402 12.29 -21.04 -43.54
CA ARG A 402 12.41 -20.09 -44.67
C ARG A 402 13.55 -19.10 -44.45
N GLN A 403 13.77 -18.62 -43.23
CA GLN A 403 14.94 -17.80 -42.88
C GLN A 403 16.24 -18.58 -43.02
N PHE A 404 16.26 -19.84 -42.59
CA PHE A 404 17.41 -20.72 -42.74
C PHE A 404 17.73 -20.97 -44.22
N ALA A 405 16.72 -21.27 -45.06
CA ALA A 405 16.88 -21.47 -46.50
C ALA A 405 17.35 -20.19 -47.22
N LYS A 406 16.82 -19.01 -46.87
CA LYS A 406 17.28 -17.72 -47.39
C LYS A 406 18.73 -17.43 -47.01
N ASN A 407 19.13 -17.72 -45.77
CA ASN A 407 20.51 -17.53 -45.31
C ASN A 407 21.48 -18.50 -45.99
N TYR A 408 21.05 -19.75 -46.25
CA TYR A 408 21.85 -20.75 -46.97
C TYR A 408 22.05 -20.38 -48.45
N SER A 409 20.99 -19.93 -49.13
CA SER A 409 21.03 -19.42 -50.51
C SER A 409 21.97 -18.21 -50.65
N LYS A 410 21.96 -17.29 -49.68
CA LYS A 410 22.83 -16.10 -49.69
C LYS A 410 24.32 -16.46 -49.55
N LYS A 411 24.62 -17.53 -48.81
CA LYS A 411 25.99 -18.05 -48.60
C LYS A 411 26.56 -18.75 -49.86
N LEU A 412 25.70 -19.35 -50.68
CA LEU A 412 26.07 -19.99 -51.94
C LEU A 412 26.32 -19.00 -53.09
N ARG A 413 25.79 -17.78 -53.03
CA ARG A 413 26.06 -16.70 -54.01
C ARG A 413 27.28 -15.84 -53.67
N GLN A 414 27.97 -16.13 -52.56
CA GLN A 414 29.17 -15.41 -52.10
C GLN A 414 30.47 -16.25 -52.22
N LYS A 415 30.40 -17.41 -52.86
CA LYS A 415 31.53 -18.14 -53.44
C LYS A 415 31.40 -18.05 -54.95
#